data_AF-Q6X3S7-F1
#
_entry.id   AF-Q6X3S7-F1
#
_cell.length_a   1.000
_cell.length_b   1.000
_cell.length_c   1.000
_cell.angle_alpha   90.00
_cell.angle_beta   90.00
_cell.angle_gamma   90.00
#
_symmetry.space_group_name_H-M   'P 1'
#
loop_
_entity.id
_entity.type
_entity.pdbx_description
1 polymer ?
#
loop_
_entity_poly.entity_id
_entity_poly.type
_entity_poly.pdbx_seq_one_letter_code
_entity_poly.pdbx_strand_id
1 'polypeptide(L)'
;MTMARAQWISQVFVLCTLGNSLARDKGWRLWGMDAIEYALMRRYSWPLETIRDMPIRDRWLALHEELADLQWDEEAQQVWLAKIEPVLPGAPGTDYDVWRSDAPGFQLPQAPGYLVVR
;
A
#
# COMPACT_ATOMS: atom_id res chain seq x y z
N MET A 1 1.25 -7.25 19.60
CA MET A 1 1.11 -7.32 18.13
C MET A 1 2.49 -7.54 17.53
N THR A 2 2.66 -8.31 16.45
CA THR A 2 3.99 -8.57 15.87
C THR A 2 4.48 -7.37 15.05
N MET A 3 5.79 -7.10 15.06
CA MET A 3 6.42 -5.99 14.30
C MET A 3 6.08 -6.06 12.80
N ALA A 4 5.99 -7.27 12.25
CA ALA A 4 5.62 -7.49 10.85
C ALA A 4 4.19 -7.03 10.50
N ARG A 5 3.22 -7.18 11.41
CA ARG A 5 1.85 -6.70 11.19
C ARG A 5 1.79 -5.18 11.21
N ALA A 6 2.54 -4.53 12.11
CA ALA A 6 2.62 -3.07 12.15
C ALA A 6 3.25 -2.52 10.86
N GLN A 7 4.30 -3.18 10.37
CA GLN A 7 4.92 -2.85 9.08
C GLN A 7 3.90 -2.93 7.94
N TRP A 8 3.19 -4.05 7.83
CA TRP A 8 2.21 -4.25 6.77
C TRP A 8 1.09 -3.20 6.79
N ILE A 9 0.54 -2.89 7.98
CA ILE A 9 -0.49 -1.84 8.11
C ILE A 9 0.06 -0.49 7.63
N SER A 10 1.29 -0.15 8.01
CA SER A 10 1.93 1.10 7.62
C SER A 10 2.12 1.17 6.10
N GLN A 11 2.64 0.10 5.48
CA GLN A 11 2.83 0.02 4.03
C GLN A 11 1.52 0.16 3.26
N VAL A 12 0.47 -0.55 3.68
CA VAL A 12 -0.85 -0.45 3.06
C VAL A 12 -1.42 0.95 3.21
N PHE A 13 -1.31 1.54 4.41
CA PHE A 13 -1.78 2.90 4.64
C PHE A 13 -1.09 3.89 3.71
N VAL A 14 0.25 3.90 3.70
CA VAL A 14 1.04 4.78 2.86
C VAL A 14 0.69 4.60 1.39
N LEU A 15 0.62 3.36 0.90
CA LEU A 15 0.30 3.11 -0.50
C LEU A 15 -1.13 3.55 -0.87
N CYS A 16 -2.09 3.40 0.02
CA CYS A 16 -3.44 3.94 -0.16
C CYS A 16 -3.45 5.47 -0.22
N THR A 17 -2.70 6.15 0.66
CA THR A 17 -2.62 7.62 0.62
C THR A 17 -1.98 8.13 -0.67
N LEU A 18 -0.92 7.47 -1.14
CA LEU A 18 -0.30 7.75 -2.43
C LEU A 18 -1.26 7.48 -3.59
N GLY A 19 -2.08 6.42 -3.49
CA GLY A 19 -3.13 6.12 -4.45
C GLY A 19 -4.21 7.21 -4.53
N ASN A 20 -4.59 7.81 -3.40
CA ASN A 20 -5.49 8.97 -3.39
C ASN A 20 -4.85 10.17 -4.10
N SER A 21 -3.60 10.50 -3.77
CA SER A 21 -2.87 11.59 -4.43
C SER A 21 -2.71 11.34 -5.92
N LEU A 22 -2.42 10.10 -6.32
CA LEU A 22 -2.28 9.71 -7.72
C LEU A 22 -3.61 9.87 -8.47
N ALA A 23 -4.71 9.38 -7.90
CA ALA A 23 -6.03 9.52 -8.51
C ALA A 23 -6.40 11.00 -8.68
N ARG A 24 -6.07 11.85 -7.70
CA ARG A 24 -6.28 13.30 -7.77
C ARG A 24 -5.44 13.94 -8.89
N ASP A 25 -4.15 13.60 -8.98
CA ASP A 25 -3.24 14.08 -10.04
C ASP A 25 -3.75 13.70 -11.44
N LYS A 26 -4.18 12.44 -11.61
CA LYS A 26 -4.63 11.91 -12.90
C LYS A 26 -6.10 12.20 -13.23
N GLY A 27 -6.86 12.81 -12.32
CA GLY A 27 -8.30 13.05 -12.48
C GLY A 27 -9.14 11.77 -12.52
N TRP A 28 -8.68 10.69 -11.88
CA TRP A 28 -9.40 9.42 -11.82
C TRP A 28 -10.50 9.44 -10.75
N ARG A 29 -11.61 8.74 -11.02
CA ARG A 29 -12.67 8.48 -10.03
C ARG A 29 -12.39 7.19 -9.26
N LEU A 30 -11.17 7.08 -8.74
CA LEU A 30 -10.65 5.96 -7.95
C LEU A 30 -10.01 6.51 -6.67
N TRP A 31 -9.70 5.63 -5.74
CA TRP A 31 -9.03 5.99 -4.49
C TRP A 31 -8.20 4.82 -3.96
N GLY A 32 -7.26 5.11 -3.07
CA GLY A 32 -6.56 4.11 -2.29
C GLY A 32 -5.85 3.10 -3.16
N MET A 33 -5.99 1.82 -2.78
CA MET A 33 -5.39 0.72 -3.50
C MET A 33 -5.95 0.54 -4.93
N ASP A 34 -7.22 0.90 -5.18
CA ASP A 34 -7.81 0.75 -6.51
C ASP A 34 -7.12 1.65 -7.54
N ALA A 35 -6.70 2.85 -7.14
CA ALA A 35 -5.93 3.76 -7.98
C ALA A 35 -4.53 3.20 -8.31
N ILE A 36 -3.90 2.53 -7.33
CA ILE A 36 -2.60 1.87 -7.51
C ILE A 36 -2.73 0.65 -8.43
N GLU A 37 -3.73 -0.20 -8.19
CA GLU A 37 -4.01 -1.37 -9.03
C GLU A 37 -4.30 -0.93 -10.47
N TYR A 38 -5.12 0.10 -10.65
CA TYR A 38 -5.40 0.67 -11.97
C TYR A 38 -4.15 1.25 -12.66
N ALA A 39 -3.28 1.95 -11.92
CA ALA A 39 -2.03 2.47 -12.46
C ALA A 39 -1.11 1.35 -12.96
N LEU A 40 -0.96 0.28 -12.17
CA LEU A 40 -0.19 -0.90 -12.55
C LEU A 40 -0.76 -1.60 -13.78
N MET A 41 -2.08 -1.80 -13.82
CA MET A 41 -2.76 -2.34 -15.00
C MET A 41 -2.49 -1.48 -16.24
N ARG A 42 -2.61 -0.16 -16.11
CA ARG A 42 -2.43 0.77 -17.23
C ARG A 42 -0.97 0.83 -17.72
N ARG A 43 0.00 0.74 -16.81
CA ARG A 43 1.43 0.87 -17.13
C ARG A 43 2.02 -0.42 -17.71
N TYR A 44 1.66 -1.57 -17.14
CA TYR A 44 2.28 -2.86 -17.48
C TYR A 44 1.35 -3.83 -18.20
N SER A 45 0.06 -3.50 -18.37
CA SER A 45 -0.96 -4.39 -18.91
C SER A 45 -1.08 -5.71 -18.14
N TRP A 46 -0.71 -5.73 -16.86
CA TRP A 46 -0.83 -6.92 -16.03
C TRP A 46 -2.30 -7.18 -15.64
N PRO A 47 -2.72 -8.45 -15.57
CA PRO A 47 -4.03 -8.80 -15.04
C PRO A 47 -4.19 -8.36 -13.57
N LEU A 48 -5.43 -8.03 -13.20
CA LEU A 48 -5.74 -7.54 -11.85
C LEU A 48 -5.43 -8.60 -10.79
N GLU A 49 -5.70 -9.87 -11.06
CA GLU A 49 -5.37 -10.98 -10.16
C GLU A 49 -3.85 -11.07 -9.91
N THR A 50 -3.04 -10.89 -10.95
CA THR A 50 -1.58 -10.91 -10.83
C THR A 50 -1.09 -9.77 -9.93
N ILE A 51 -1.64 -8.56 -10.10
CA ILE A 51 -1.30 -7.41 -9.25
C ILE A 51 -1.73 -7.67 -7.80
N ARG A 52 -2.89 -8.29 -7.60
CA ARG A 52 -3.42 -8.58 -6.26
C ARG A 52 -2.62 -9.62 -5.50
N ASP A 53 -1.99 -10.56 -6.21
CA ASP A 53 -1.10 -11.55 -5.63
C ASP A 53 0.30 -10.99 -5.30
N MET A 54 0.66 -9.81 -5.82
CA MET A 54 1.94 -9.17 -5.51
C MET A 54 2.01 -8.69 -4.05
N PRO A 55 3.18 -8.82 -3.41
CA PRO A 55 3.48 -8.12 -2.17
C PRO A 55 3.24 -6.61 -2.29
N ILE A 56 2.76 -5.99 -1.20
CA ILE A 56 2.49 -4.54 -1.17
C ILE A 56 3.72 -3.72 -1.53
N ARG A 57 4.91 -4.14 -1.08
CA ARG A 57 6.19 -3.52 -1.42
C ARG A 57 6.44 -3.52 -2.93
N ASP A 58 6.14 -4.62 -3.61
CA ASP A 58 6.42 -4.77 -5.04
C ASP A 58 5.49 -3.88 -5.87
N ARG A 59 4.25 -3.67 -5.40
CA ARG A 59 3.33 -2.70 -6.01
C ARG A 59 3.87 -1.27 -5.90
N TRP A 60 4.41 -0.90 -4.73
CA TRP A 60 5.06 0.39 -4.55
C TRP A 60 6.32 0.51 -5.43
N LEU A 61 7.20 -0.49 -5.43
CA LEU A 61 8.42 -0.50 -6.26
C LEU A 61 8.09 -0.31 -7.73
N ALA A 62 7.06 -0.97 -8.25
CA ALA A 62 6.68 -0.86 -9.65
C ALA A 62 6.18 0.55 -10.06
N LEU A 63 5.79 1.40 -9.09
CA LEU A 63 5.34 2.78 -9.31
C LEU A 63 6.20 3.84 -8.61
N HIS A 64 7.32 3.48 -7.96
CA HIS A 64 7.97 4.37 -7.00
C HIS A 64 8.36 5.73 -7.59
N GLU A 65 8.75 5.77 -8.87
CA GLU A 65 9.10 7.01 -9.58
C GLU A 65 7.87 7.90 -9.79
N GLU A 66 6.74 7.32 -10.17
CA GLU A 66 5.49 8.06 -10.41
C GLU A 66 4.87 8.55 -9.11
N LEU A 67 5.08 7.82 -8.01
CA LEU A 67 4.59 8.20 -6.69
C LEU A 67 5.50 9.21 -5.98
N ALA A 68 6.79 9.29 -6.35
CA ALA A 68 7.78 10.17 -5.71
C ALA A 68 7.44 11.66 -5.83
N ASP A 69 6.84 12.06 -6.96
CA ASP A 69 6.52 13.46 -7.26
C ASP A 69 5.16 13.91 -6.68
N LEU A 70 4.41 12.99 -6.07
CA LEU A 70 3.08 13.30 -5.57
C LEU A 70 3.15 14.02 -4.21
N GLN A 71 2.39 15.10 -4.10
CA GLN A 71 2.16 15.72 -2.80
C GLN A 71 1.37 14.77 -1.90
N TRP A 72 1.87 14.61 -0.68
CA TRP A 72 1.20 13.77 0.30
C TRP A 72 -0.04 14.43 0.88
N ASP A 73 -1.00 13.59 1.25
CA ASP A 73 -2.25 14.06 1.84
C ASP A 73 -2.06 14.36 3.34
N GLU A 74 -1.99 15.65 3.67
CA GLU A 74 -1.81 16.13 5.05
C GLU A 74 -2.92 15.63 5.98
N GLU A 75 -4.16 15.51 5.48
CA GLU A 75 -5.29 15.01 6.26
C GLU A 75 -5.06 13.53 6.65
N ALA A 76 -4.52 12.74 5.73
CA ALA A 76 -4.19 11.35 6.02
C ALA A 76 -3.09 11.23 7.09
N GLN A 77 -2.08 12.11 7.06
CA GLN A 77 -1.05 12.15 8.09
C GLN A 77 -1.64 12.46 9.48
N GLN A 78 -2.58 13.41 9.56
CA GLN A 78 -3.28 13.71 10.81
C GLN A 78 -4.12 12.52 11.30
N VAL A 79 -4.79 11.82 10.39
CA VAL A 79 -5.54 10.59 10.73
C VAL A 79 -4.62 9.50 11.28
N TRP A 80 -3.43 9.32 10.71
CA TRP A 80 -2.43 8.39 11.23
C TRP A 80 -2.07 8.71 12.68
N LEU A 81 -1.65 9.95 12.93
CA LEU A 81 -1.22 10.42 14.25
C LEU A 81 -2.34 10.31 15.29
N ALA A 82 -3.57 10.64 14.90
CA ALA A 82 -4.71 10.67 15.82
C ALA A 82 -5.27 9.27 16.12
N LYS A 83 -5.26 8.33 15.16
CA LYS A 83 -5.99 7.07 15.27
C LYS A 83 -5.12 5.82 15.23
N ILE A 84 -4.03 5.85 14.49
CA ILE A 84 -3.21 4.65 14.25
C ILE A 84 -2.03 4.60 15.21
N GLU A 85 -1.27 5.70 15.35
CA GLU A 85 -0.11 5.79 16.25
C GLU A 85 -0.42 5.39 17.71
N PRO A 86 -1.55 5.81 18.32
CA PRO A 86 -1.86 5.44 19.71
C PRO A 86 -2.10 3.94 19.90
N VAL A 87 -2.52 3.24 18.84
CA VAL A 87 -2.84 1.82 18.85
C VAL A 87 -1.64 0.99 18.40
N LEU A 88 -0.77 1.57 17.56
CA LEU A 88 0.40 0.95 16.95
C LEU A 88 1.69 1.75 17.22
N PRO A 89 2.07 1.93 18.50
CA PRO A 89 3.24 2.74 18.85
C PRO A 89 4.52 2.13 18.27
N GLY A 90 5.32 2.97 17.60
CA GLY A 90 6.59 2.57 16.99
C GLY A 90 6.46 1.88 15.63
N ALA A 91 5.29 1.94 15.01
CA ALA A 91 5.16 1.66 13.58
C ALA A 91 6.00 2.68 12.78
N PRO A 92 6.48 2.36 11.55
CA PRO A 92 7.30 3.26 10.73
C PRO A 92 6.67 4.61 10.34
N GLY A 93 5.49 4.95 10.88
CA GLY A 93 4.76 6.16 10.55
C GLY A 93 4.29 6.16 9.11
N THR A 94 4.12 7.36 8.56
CA THR A 94 3.76 7.53 7.17
C THR A 94 4.99 7.57 6.25
N ASP A 95 6.21 7.74 6.75
CA ASP A 95 7.41 8.04 5.94
C ASP A 95 7.80 6.95 4.91
N TYR A 96 8.57 7.32 3.88
CA TYR A 96 9.22 6.42 2.92
C TYR A 96 10.10 5.35 3.57
N ASP A 97 10.52 5.56 4.82
CA ASP A 97 11.22 4.55 5.63
C ASP A 97 10.38 3.29 5.90
N VAL A 98 9.06 3.33 5.68
CA VAL A 98 8.16 2.17 5.71
C VAL A 98 8.53 1.07 4.69
N TRP A 99 9.38 1.40 3.70
CA TRP A 99 9.84 0.47 2.67
C TRP A 99 11.23 -0.13 2.94
N ARG A 100 11.94 0.32 3.98
CA ARG A 100 13.31 -0.11 4.31
C ARG A 100 13.41 -1.48 5.00
N SER A 101 12.32 -2.00 5.56
CA SER A 101 12.34 -3.25 6.32
C SER A 101 11.73 -4.40 5.53
N ASP A 102 12.58 -5.29 5.04
CA ASP A 102 12.19 -6.69 4.78
C ASP A 102 11.91 -7.33 6.13
N ALA A 103 10.65 -7.35 6.58
CA ALA A 103 10.29 -8.16 7.73
C ALA A 103 10.49 -9.63 7.34
N PRO A 104 11.52 -10.34 7.84
CA PRO A 104 11.80 -11.70 7.43
C PRO A 104 10.63 -12.58 7.89
N GLY A 105 9.96 -13.27 6.97
CA GLY A 105 8.90 -14.23 7.29
C GLY A 105 7.47 -13.69 7.36
N PHE A 106 7.18 -12.49 6.86
CA PHE A 106 5.77 -12.10 6.67
C PHE A 106 5.22 -12.68 5.37
N GLN A 107 4.69 -13.90 5.45
CA GLN A 107 3.66 -14.33 4.51
C GLN A 107 2.37 -13.59 4.85
N LEU A 108 1.77 -12.91 3.87
CA LEU A 108 0.40 -12.44 3.97
C LEU A 108 -0.48 -13.58 4.52
N PRO A 109 -1.46 -13.32 5.39
CA PRO A 109 -2.46 -14.33 5.71
C PRO A 109 -3.05 -14.80 4.38
N GLN A 110 -2.86 -16.08 4.05
CA GLN A 110 -3.52 -16.65 2.88
C GLN A 110 -5.02 -16.45 3.09
N ALA A 111 -5.67 -15.79 2.14
CA ALA A 111 -7.11 -15.64 2.15
C ALA A 111 -7.73 -17.03 2.36
N PRO A 112 -8.70 -17.21 3.27
CA PRO A 112 -9.29 -18.51 3.51
C PRO A 112 -10.02 -18.98 2.25
N GLY A 113 -9.44 -19.97 1.58
CA GLY A 113 -10.12 -20.95 0.75
C GLY A 113 -10.74 -20.43 -0.55
N TYR A 114 -9.96 -20.48 -1.63
CA TYR A 114 -10.51 -21.04 -2.87
C TYR A 114 -9.86 -22.40 -3.10
N LEU A 115 -10.61 -23.43 -2.69
CA LEU A 115 -10.40 -24.81 -3.14
C LEU A 115 -10.26 -24.79 -4.67
N VAL A 116 -9.05 -25.06 -5.16
CA VAL A 116 -8.85 -25.52 -6.53
C VAL A 116 -9.48 -26.91 -6.60
N VAL A 117 -10.73 -26.97 -7.06
CA VAL A 117 -11.34 -28.22 -7.50
C VAL A 117 -10.60 -28.60 -8.78
N ARG A 118 -9.81 -29.67 -8.69
CA ARG A 118 -9.20 -30.34 -9.85
C ARG A 118 -10.27 -31.02 -10.70
#